data_AF-A0A0V8QD93-F1
#
_entry.id   AF-A0A0V8QD93-F1
#
_cell.length_a   1.000
_cell.length_b   1.000
_cell.length_c   1.000
_cell.angle_alpha   90.00
_cell.angle_beta   90.00
_cell.angle_gamma   90.00
#
_symmetry.space_group_name_H-M   'P 1'
#
loop_
_entity.id
_entity.type
_entity.pdbx_description
1 polymer ?
#
loop_
_entity_poly.entity_id
_entity_poly.type
_entity_poly.pdbx_seq_one_letter_code
_entity_poly.pdbx_strand_id
1 'polypeptide(L)'
;MYEFFYGWYMKCQSETQTLAVIPAVHQTGKKRTCSIQIITDIEAWTVELPGDVFRQRKKSIFIGENRFGEYGIRLAVHRPELIVKGKLNFGSLSPLRYNIMGPFAFVPFMECRVFYRFQKGGHILFAFETERASFEYEYPVFFPV
;
A
#
# COMPACT_ATOMS: atom_id res chain seq x y z
N MET A 1 -14.75 -21.86 4.90
CA MET A 1 -15.09 -20.42 5.01
C MET A 1 -13.83 -19.66 4.66
N TYR A 2 -13.86 -18.80 3.64
CA TYR A 2 -12.65 -18.16 3.12
C TYR A 2 -12.51 -16.75 3.72
N GLU A 3 -11.39 -16.52 4.38
CA GLU A 3 -10.94 -15.18 4.77
C GLU A 3 -10.11 -14.61 3.62
N PHE A 4 -10.40 -13.37 3.21
CA PHE A 4 -9.66 -12.71 2.15
C PHE A 4 -9.31 -11.27 2.54
N PHE A 5 -8.08 -10.89 2.25
CA PHE A 5 -7.56 -9.55 2.43
C PHE A 5 -6.89 -9.11 1.12
N TYR A 6 -7.20 -7.88 0.70
CA TYR A 6 -6.49 -7.22 -0.37
C TYR A 6 -6.33 -5.75 -0.02
N GLY A 7 -5.10 -5.27 0.00
CA GLY A 7 -4.80 -3.87 0.28
C GLY A 7 -3.55 -3.41 -0.45
N TRP A 8 -3.44 -2.10 -0.65
CA TRP A 8 -2.24 -1.47 -1.19
C TRP A 8 -1.51 -0.75 -0.08
N TYR A 9 -0.19 -0.83 -0.06
CA TYR A 9 0.64 -0.03 0.82
C TYR A 9 1.23 1.12 0.00
N MET A 10 0.84 2.35 0.31
CA MET A 10 1.32 3.54 -0.40
C MET A 10 2.05 4.43 0.61
N LYS A 11 3.38 4.34 0.63
CA LYS A 11 4.22 5.21 1.45
C LYS A 11 4.72 6.39 0.63
N CYS A 12 4.49 7.59 1.15
CA CYS A 12 4.95 8.85 0.60
C CYS A 12 5.81 9.52 1.66
N GLN A 13 7.04 9.88 1.31
CA GLN A 13 8.00 10.42 2.27
C GLN A 13 8.71 11.63 1.66
N SER A 14 8.98 12.62 2.49
CA SER A 14 9.88 13.76 2.23
C SER A 14 11.05 13.71 3.22
N GLU A 15 11.95 14.68 3.16
CA GLU A 15 13.06 14.79 4.12
C GLU A 15 12.58 14.94 5.57
N THR A 16 11.38 15.48 5.79
CA THR A 16 10.89 15.85 7.12
C THR A 16 9.63 15.11 7.55
N GLN A 17 8.90 14.48 6.62
CA GLN A 17 7.56 13.95 6.88
C GLN A 17 7.28 12.66 6.13
N THR A 18 6.53 11.77 6.76
CA THR A 18 6.02 10.52 6.16
C THR A 18 4.50 10.46 6.24
N LEU A 19 3.90 10.03 5.13
CA LEU A 19 2.50 9.64 5.05
C LEU A 19 2.42 8.25 4.42
N ALA A 20 1.92 7.26 5.15
CA ALA A 20 1.56 5.97 4.58
C ALA A 20 0.05 5.79 4.59
N VAL A 21 -0.50 5.32 3.47
CA VAL A 21 -1.94 5.08 3.31
C VAL A 21 -2.17 3.65 2.85
N ILE A 22 -3.08 2.96 3.55
CA ILE A 22 -3.40 1.56 3.31
C ILE A 22 -4.90 1.40 3.06
N PRO A 23 -5.37 1.57 1.81
CA PRO A 23 -6.71 1.13 1.42
C PRO A 23 -6.76 -0.39 1.35
N ALA A 24 -7.77 -0.99 1.98
CA ALA A 24 -7.95 -2.43 1.97
C ALA A 24 -9.42 -2.84 1.91
N VAL A 25 -9.65 -4.03 1.37
CA VAL A 25 -10.91 -4.76 1.40
C VAL A 25 -10.72 -6.08 2.13
N HIS A 26 -11.67 -6.39 2.98
CA HIS A 26 -11.69 -7.57 3.83
C HIS A 26 -12.95 -8.38 3.53
N GLN A 27 -12.82 -9.70 3.55
CA GLN A 27 -13.94 -10.63 3.45
C GLN A 27 -13.80 -11.66 4.57
N THR A 28 -14.80 -11.71 5.44
CA THR A 28 -14.93 -12.72 6.51
C THR A 28 -16.26 -13.44 6.29
N GLY A 29 -16.18 -14.67 5.80
CA GLY A 29 -17.36 -15.41 5.37
C GLY A 29 -18.15 -14.69 4.27
N LYS A 30 -19.39 -14.28 4.55
CA LYS A 30 -20.22 -13.49 3.62
C LYS A 30 -20.09 -11.97 3.82
N LYS A 31 -19.46 -11.52 4.91
CA LYS A 31 -19.33 -10.10 5.25
C LYS A 31 -18.13 -9.50 4.53
N ARG A 32 -18.39 -8.47 3.72
CA ARG A 32 -17.37 -7.64 3.07
C ARG A 32 -17.26 -6.30 3.77
N THR A 33 -16.05 -5.88 4.13
CA THR A 33 -15.78 -4.55 4.68
C THR A 33 -14.56 -3.93 4.01
N CYS A 34 -14.38 -2.63 4.21
CA CYS A 34 -13.23 -1.88 3.74
C CYS A 34 -12.60 -1.12 4.87
N SER A 35 -11.32 -0.83 4.72
CA SER A 35 -10.61 0.07 5.62
C SER A 35 -9.71 1.00 4.84
N ILE A 36 -9.49 2.20 5.37
CA ILE A 36 -8.43 3.09 4.95
C ILE A 36 -7.60 3.37 6.20
N GLN A 37 -6.37 2.87 6.24
CA GLN A 37 -5.42 3.25 7.28
C GLN A 37 -4.62 4.45 6.81
N ILE A 38 -4.42 5.43 7.68
CA ILE A 38 -3.65 6.65 7.44
C ILE A 38 -2.64 6.72 8.57
N ILE A 39 -1.35 6.69 8.22
CA ILE A 39 -0.24 6.64 9.16
C ILE A 39 0.65 7.84 8.87
N THR A 40 0.89 8.64 9.89
CA THR A 40 1.81 9.79 9.88
C THR A 40 2.94 9.52 10.86
N ASP A 41 3.90 10.43 10.96
CA ASP A 41 4.98 10.32 11.94
C ASP A 41 4.50 10.42 13.41
N ILE A 42 3.29 10.96 13.63
CA ILE A 42 2.76 11.25 14.97
C ILE A 42 1.66 10.26 15.34
N GLU A 43 0.74 10.01 14.41
CA GLU A 43 -0.49 9.26 14.67
C GLU A 43 -0.86 8.33 13.52
N ALA A 44 -1.64 7.30 13.87
CA ALA A 44 -2.19 6.34 12.93
C ALA A 44 -3.69 6.19 13.18
N TRP A 45 -4.46 6.25 12.10
CA TRP A 45 -5.91 6.07 12.14
C TRP A 45 -6.34 4.98 11.19
N THR A 46 -7.37 4.23 11.57
CA THR A 46 -8.06 3.28 10.70
C THR A 46 -9.51 3.67 10.58
N VAL A 47 -9.95 3.93 9.35
CA VAL A 47 -11.36 4.21 9.06
C VAL A 47 -11.98 2.99 8.42
N GLU A 48 -12.98 2.41 9.09
CA GLU A 48 -13.79 1.35 8.52
C GLU A 48 -14.92 1.92 7.66
N LEU A 49 -15.15 1.25 6.53
CA LEU A 49 -16.22 1.55 5.58
C LEU A 49 -16.95 0.26 5.16
N PRO A 50 -18.22 0.38 4.76
CA PRO A 50 -18.96 -0.72 4.14
C PRO A 50 -18.22 -1.31 2.91
N GLY A 51 -18.34 -2.62 2.67
CA GLY A 51 -17.64 -3.29 1.57
C GLY A 51 -18.20 -2.99 0.17
N ASP A 52 -19.42 -2.46 0.07
CA ASP A 52 -20.12 -2.11 -1.17
C ASP A 52 -19.61 -0.80 -1.80
N VAL A 53 -18.92 0.05 -1.02
CA VAL A 53 -18.28 1.27 -1.55
C VAL A 53 -16.92 1.01 -2.20
N PHE A 54 -16.44 -0.24 -2.17
CA PHE A 54 -15.20 -0.63 -2.85
C PHE A 54 -15.41 -0.83 -4.35
N ARG A 55 -14.54 -0.23 -5.15
CA ARG A 55 -14.46 -0.48 -6.59
C ARG A 55 -13.00 -0.55 -7.01
N GLN A 56 -12.69 -1.50 -7.88
CA GLN A 56 -11.37 -1.59 -8.51
C GLN A 56 -11.53 -1.40 -10.01
N ARG A 57 -10.71 -0.53 -10.61
CA ARG A 57 -10.68 -0.30 -12.06
C ARG A 57 -9.23 -0.20 -12.52
N LYS A 58 -8.79 -1.13 -13.37
CA LYS A 58 -7.39 -1.22 -13.85
C LYS A 58 -6.42 -1.11 -12.66
N LYS A 59 -5.51 -0.15 -12.68
CA LYS A 59 -4.53 0.16 -11.62
C LYS A 59 -5.04 1.24 -10.65
N SER A 60 -6.31 1.18 -10.27
CA SER A 60 -6.88 2.10 -9.28
C SER A 60 -7.90 1.42 -8.38
N ILE A 61 -7.80 1.73 -7.09
CA ILE A 61 -8.74 1.37 -6.04
C ILE A 61 -9.56 2.61 -5.66
N PHE A 62 -10.85 2.41 -5.44
CA PHE A 62 -11.78 3.40 -4.94
C PHE A 62 -12.49 2.84 -3.72
N ILE A 63 -12.59 3.66 -2.67
CA ILE A 63 -13.35 3.35 -1.45
C ILE A 63 -14.17 4.59 -1.13
N GLY A 64 -15.44 4.59 -1.54
CA GLY A 64 -16.28 5.79 -1.51
C GLY A 64 -15.70 6.90 -2.39
N GLU A 65 -15.46 8.07 -1.80
CA GLU A 65 -14.86 9.23 -2.48
C GLU A 65 -13.32 9.20 -2.54
N ASN A 66 -12.70 8.22 -1.89
CA ASN A 66 -11.25 8.06 -1.86
C ASN A 66 -10.78 7.30 -3.09
N ARG A 67 -9.63 7.71 -3.64
CA ARG A 67 -9.01 7.09 -4.83
C ARG A 67 -7.53 6.86 -4.59
N PHE A 68 -7.06 5.70 -5.01
CA PHE A 68 -5.68 5.25 -4.87
C PHE A 68 -5.24 4.63 -6.19
N GLY A 69 -4.12 5.05 -6.75
CA GLY A 69 -3.70 4.58 -8.07
C GLY A 69 -2.32 5.06 -8.49
N GLU A 70 -1.92 4.65 -9.70
CA GLU A 70 -0.63 5.03 -10.31
C GLU A 70 -0.45 6.55 -10.50
N TYR A 71 -1.56 7.31 -10.53
CA TYR A 71 -1.54 8.78 -10.64
C TYR A 71 -1.62 9.50 -9.28
N GLY A 72 -1.58 8.75 -8.18
CA GLY A 72 -1.58 9.30 -6.82
C GLY A 72 -2.80 8.96 -5.98
N ILE A 73 -2.96 9.73 -4.90
CA ILE A 73 -3.90 9.51 -3.81
C ILE A 73 -4.87 10.68 -3.74
N ARG A 74 -6.16 10.41 -3.61
CA ARG A 74 -7.17 11.38 -3.17
C ARG A 74 -7.82 10.85 -1.91
N LEU A 75 -7.66 11.60 -0.83
CA LEU A 75 -8.32 11.34 0.46
C LEU A 75 -9.49 12.31 0.63
N ALA A 76 -10.62 11.75 1.02
CA ALA A 76 -11.87 12.42 1.34
C ALA A 76 -12.55 11.63 2.46
N VAL A 77 -11.88 11.60 3.62
CA VAL A 77 -12.36 10.94 4.83
C VAL A 77 -13.01 11.99 5.73
N HIS A 78 -14.24 11.72 6.14
CA HIS A 78 -14.98 12.55 7.08
C HIS A 78 -15.62 11.68 8.16
N ARG A 79 -15.04 11.74 9.36
CA ARG A 79 -15.53 11.11 10.59
C ARG A 79 -15.52 12.14 11.72
N PRO A 80 -16.34 11.98 12.78
CA PRO A 80 -16.39 12.93 13.89
C PRO A 80 -15.00 13.21 14.51
N GLU A 81 -14.19 12.17 14.65
CA GLU A 81 -12.85 12.22 15.26
C GLU A 81 -11.72 12.51 14.23
N LEU A 82 -12.02 12.49 12.92
CA LEU A 82 -11.00 12.54 11.87
C LEU A 82 -11.52 13.12 10.57
N ILE A 83 -10.95 14.25 10.15
CA ILE A 83 -11.20 14.86 8.84
C ILE A 83 -9.88 14.86 8.07
N VAL A 84 -9.81 14.06 7.01
CA VAL A 84 -8.65 14.05 6.10
C VAL A 84 -9.12 14.31 4.69
N LYS A 85 -8.69 15.45 4.14
CA LYS A 85 -8.98 15.85 2.76
C LYS A 85 -7.68 16.27 2.09
N GLY A 86 -7.43 15.76 0.89
CA GLY A 86 -6.24 16.11 0.15
C GLY A 86 -6.09 15.32 -1.13
N LYS A 87 -5.25 15.84 -2.02
CA LYS A 87 -4.86 15.15 -3.25
C LYS A 87 -3.34 15.19 -3.37
N LEU A 88 -2.76 14.01 -3.51
CA LEU A 88 -1.36 13.78 -3.79
C LEU A 88 -1.25 13.27 -5.22
N ASN A 89 -0.51 13.96 -6.09
CA ASN A 89 -0.33 13.51 -7.47
C ASN A 89 1.02 12.82 -7.59
N PHE A 90 1.03 11.67 -8.23
CA PHE A 90 2.27 10.99 -8.60
C PHE A 90 2.65 11.38 -10.01
N GLY A 91 3.92 11.68 -10.23
CA GLY A 91 4.47 11.76 -11.57
C GLY A 91 4.66 10.38 -12.19
N SER A 92 5.25 10.37 -13.37
CA SER A 92 5.61 9.13 -14.06
C SER A 92 6.51 8.28 -13.17
N LEU A 93 6.24 6.98 -13.18
CA LEU A 93 7.10 5.99 -12.55
C LEU A 93 8.53 6.19 -13.05
N SER A 94 9.46 6.40 -12.13
CA SER A 94 10.87 6.53 -12.46
C SER A 94 11.52 5.17 -12.20
N PRO A 95 11.73 4.33 -13.23
CA PRO A 95 12.38 3.05 -13.02
C PRO A 95 13.78 3.29 -12.45
N LEU A 96 14.22 2.38 -11.58
CA LEU A 96 15.57 2.42 -11.04
C LEU A 96 16.57 2.50 -12.20
N ARG A 97 17.49 3.48 -12.14
CA ARG A 97 18.47 3.70 -13.21
C ARG A 97 19.44 2.52 -13.39
N TYR A 98 19.52 1.65 -12.39
CA TYR A 98 20.32 0.44 -12.35
C TYR A 98 19.63 -0.61 -11.49
N ASN A 99 20.00 -1.89 -11.66
CA ASN A 99 19.49 -2.97 -10.81
C ASN A 99 19.88 -2.68 -9.35
N ILE A 100 18.95 -2.80 -8.40
CA ILE A 100 19.23 -2.55 -6.97
C ILE A 100 20.32 -3.46 -6.40
N MET A 101 20.50 -4.65 -7.00
CA MET A 101 21.60 -5.57 -6.71
C MET A 101 22.96 -5.07 -7.24
N GLY A 102 23.01 -3.96 -7.98
CA GLY A 102 24.23 -3.35 -8.49
C GLY A 102 25.08 -4.33 -9.31
N PRO A 103 26.42 -4.29 -9.17
CA PRO A 103 27.32 -5.24 -9.80
C PRO A 103 27.06 -6.71 -9.45
N PHE A 104 26.41 -7.00 -8.32
CA PHE A 104 26.07 -8.37 -7.91
C PHE A 104 24.99 -9.00 -8.80
N ALA A 105 24.26 -8.19 -9.59
CA ALA A 105 23.36 -8.69 -10.63
C ALA A 105 24.09 -9.51 -11.72
N PHE A 106 25.42 -9.37 -11.86
CA PHE A 106 26.23 -10.11 -12.83
C PHE A 106 26.90 -11.36 -12.25
N VAL A 107 26.79 -11.58 -10.94
CA VAL A 107 27.36 -12.77 -10.31
C VAL A 107 26.27 -13.82 -10.16
N PRO A 108 26.36 -14.97 -10.85
CA PRO A 108 25.36 -16.02 -10.73
C PRO A 108 25.28 -16.50 -9.27
N PHE A 109 24.07 -16.79 -8.79
CA PHE A 109 23.77 -17.27 -7.44
C PHE A 109 23.93 -16.25 -6.28
N MET A 110 24.00 -14.94 -6.59
CA MET A 110 24.02 -13.86 -5.58
C MET A 110 22.71 -13.06 -5.50
N GLU A 111 21.62 -13.59 -6.05
CA GLU A 111 20.28 -12.98 -5.93
C GLU A 111 19.87 -12.92 -4.45
N CYS A 112 19.44 -11.74 -3.96
CA CYS A 112 18.99 -11.60 -2.58
C CYS A 112 17.82 -12.57 -2.34
N ARG A 113 18.06 -13.62 -1.56
CA ARG A 113 17.01 -14.52 -1.11
C ARG A 113 16.20 -13.83 -0.05
N VAL A 114 14.94 -13.55 -0.35
CA VAL A 114 14.03 -12.93 0.59
C VAL A 114 13.18 -14.02 1.23
N PHE A 115 13.26 -14.10 2.56
CA PHE A 115 12.42 -14.99 3.35
C PHE A 115 11.20 -14.22 3.88
N TYR A 116 10.01 -14.57 3.39
CA TYR A 116 8.75 -14.06 3.91
C TYR A 116 8.23 -15.02 4.98
N ARG A 117 7.94 -14.52 6.18
CA ARG A 117 7.27 -15.27 7.25
C ARG A 117 6.14 -14.46 7.83
N PHE A 118 4.92 -14.97 7.72
CA PHE A 118 3.74 -14.38 8.33
C PHE A 118 3.21 -15.26 9.45
N GLN A 119 3.02 -14.65 10.62
CA GLN A 119 2.53 -15.30 11.83
C GLN A 119 1.33 -14.55 12.41
N LYS A 120 0.33 -15.29 12.86
CA LYS A 120 -0.81 -14.75 13.62
C LYS A 120 -1.06 -15.62 14.84
N GLY A 121 -1.01 -15.02 16.04
CA GLY A 121 -1.23 -15.74 17.30
C GLY A 121 -0.24 -16.88 17.54
N GLY A 122 1.02 -16.74 17.13
CA GLY A 122 2.05 -17.77 17.26
C GLY A 122 2.04 -18.84 16.16
N HIS A 123 1.00 -18.92 15.34
CA HIS A 123 0.93 -19.86 14.22
C HIS A 123 1.51 -19.26 12.94
N ILE A 124 2.39 -20.01 12.26
CA ILE A 124 2.90 -19.66 10.93
C ILE A 124 1.79 -19.93 9.92
N LEU A 125 1.35 -18.88 9.24
CA LEU A 125 0.34 -18.98 8.18
C LEU A 125 1.00 -19.22 6.81
N PHE A 126 2.16 -18.61 6.58
CA PHE A 126 3.04 -18.95 5.46
C PHE A 126 4.49 -18.58 5.77
N ALA A 127 5.41 -19.38 5.26
CA ALA A 127 6.84 -19.12 5.28
C ALA A 127 7.44 -19.63 3.96
N PHE A 128 8.05 -18.75 3.17
CA PHE A 128 8.69 -19.14 1.92
C PHE A 128 9.86 -18.22 1.58
N GLU A 129 10.78 -18.75 0.79
CA GLU A 129 11.95 -18.06 0.27
C GLU A 129 11.75 -17.81 -1.23
N THR A 130 12.16 -16.65 -1.72
CA THR A 130 12.11 -16.35 -3.16
C THR A 130 13.29 -15.49 -3.60
N GLU A 131 13.78 -15.80 -4.79
CA GLU A 131 14.81 -15.03 -5.50
C GLU A 131 14.18 -13.94 -6.40
N ARG A 132 12.84 -13.93 -6.53
CA ARG A 132 12.08 -12.98 -7.37
C ARG A 132 11.34 -11.92 -6.57
N ALA A 133 11.81 -11.61 -5.36
CA ALA A 133 11.23 -10.53 -4.58
C ALA A 133 11.40 -9.21 -5.34
N SER A 134 10.30 -8.49 -5.53
CA SER A 134 10.33 -7.13 -6.11
C SER A 134 10.28 -6.12 -4.97
N PHE A 135 11.31 -5.28 -4.90
CA PHE A 135 11.35 -4.12 -4.01
C PHE A 135 10.73 -2.92 -4.75
N GLU A 136 10.07 -2.05 -3.99
CA GLU A 136 9.09 -1.07 -4.47
C GLU A 136 9.62 -0.14 -5.57
N TYR A 137 8.70 0.31 -6.43
CA TYR A 137 8.97 1.36 -7.41
C TYR A 137 8.68 2.73 -6.80
N GLU A 138 9.58 3.70 -7.03
CA GLU A 138 9.40 5.06 -6.55
C GLU A 138 8.56 5.90 -7.51
N TYR A 139 7.63 6.65 -6.93
CA TYR A 139 6.87 7.68 -7.64
C TYR A 139 7.33 9.05 -7.15
N PRO A 140 7.75 9.97 -8.05
CA PRO A 140 7.95 11.36 -7.65
C PRO A 140 6.60 11.94 -7.22
N VAL A 141 6.56 12.53 -6.03
CA VAL A 141 5.35 13.06 -5.41
C VAL A 141 5.28 14.56 -5.64
N PHE A 142 4.15 15.04 -6.17
CA PHE A 142 3.90 16.45 -6.43
C PHE A 142 2.69 16.96 -5.62
N PHE A 143 2.90 18.05 -4.90
CA PHE A 143 1.83 18.79 -4.22
C PHE A 143 1.30 19.89 -5.15
N PRO A 144 -0.03 20.07 -5.28
CA PRO A 144 -0.57 21.23 -5.98
C PRO A 144 -0.15 22.51 -5.22
N VAL A 145 0.48 23.43 -5.94
CA VAL A 145 0.78 24.81 -5.49
C VAL A 145 -0.50 25.64 -5.56
#